data_AF-A0AAJ4ZQL8-F1
#
_entry.id   AF-A0AAJ4ZQL8-F1
#
_cell.length_a   1.000
_cell.length_b   1.000
_cell.length_c   1.000
_cell.angle_alpha   90.00
_cell.angle_beta   90.00
_cell.angle_gamma   90.00
#
_symmetry.space_group_name_H-M   'P 1'
#
loop_
_entity.id
_entity.type
_entity.pdbx_description
1 polymer ?
#
loop_
_entity_poly.entity_id
_entity_poly.type
_entity_poly.pdbx_seq_one_letter_code
_entity_poly.pdbx_strand_id
1 'polypeptide(L)'
;MPVVALPALLAHASAALLLACVPIVAWFWLRRRFDLAWRDIGVGAAVFVVVALVLERALHVYLLQVNPATAQWLRAPALFVVYGALMAGVFEETGRWLGLRFLTRRPGDAATPVAYALGHAGIEAWLVGTASQAQMVAFGVAANQGQLDARLAASGADAMAGTIHAMLAQLSPWLAAGAVAERMAAMLIQFTLTLVVWHAVRQRRLVLVVVAMLLHALADLPAALYQVHVMPLAVTEAIYAVVAVLLAATCWPPQGGRKTGESSLR
;
A
#
# COMPACT_ATOMS: atom_id res chain seq x y z
N MET A 1 -8.92 -33.28 9.78
CA MET A 1 -9.68 -32.08 9.36
C MET A 1 -8.66 -31.07 8.86
N PRO A 2 -8.92 -30.34 7.75
CA PRO A 2 -8.01 -29.28 7.32
C PRO A 2 -7.87 -28.23 8.42
N VAL A 3 -6.65 -27.75 8.64
CA VAL A 3 -6.34 -26.67 9.60
C VAL A 3 -6.96 -25.36 9.14
N VAL A 4 -6.99 -25.12 7.82
CA VAL A 4 -7.58 -23.94 7.19
C VAL A 4 -8.72 -24.36 6.27
N ALA A 5 -9.90 -23.75 6.45
CA ALA A 5 -11.08 -24.05 5.66
C ALA A 5 -10.87 -23.71 4.17
N LEU A 6 -11.30 -24.61 3.28
CA LEU A 6 -11.18 -24.41 1.83
C LEU A 6 -11.83 -23.09 1.33
N PRO A 7 -13.03 -22.68 1.79
CA PRO A 7 -13.60 -21.39 1.38
C PRO A 7 -12.71 -20.19 1.72
N ALA A 8 -12.01 -20.22 2.85
CA ALA A 8 -11.08 -19.15 3.22
C ALA A 8 -9.88 -19.10 2.27
N LEU A 9 -9.26 -20.26 1.97
CA LEU A 9 -8.16 -20.35 1.01
C LEU A 9 -8.55 -19.84 -0.38
N LEU A 10 -9.72 -20.25 -0.87
CA LEU A 10 -10.23 -19.79 -2.16
C LEU A 10 -10.48 -18.28 -2.16
N ALA A 11 -11.07 -17.74 -1.09
CA ALA A 11 -11.30 -16.30 -0.98
C ALA A 11 -10.01 -15.48 -0.99
N HIS A 12 -8.98 -15.90 -0.25
CA HIS A 12 -7.68 -15.22 -0.26
C HIS A 12 -6.93 -15.38 -1.59
N ALA A 13 -7.05 -16.53 -2.27
CA ALA A 13 -6.49 -16.72 -3.60
C ALA A 13 -7.18 -15.80 -4.62
N SER A 14 -8.52 -15.71 -4.58
CA SER A 14 -9.28 -14.76 -5.39
C SER A 14 -8.88 -13.32 -5.09
N ALA A 15 -8.74 -12.94 -3.82
CA ALA A 15 -8.28 -11.61 -3.43
C ALA A 15 -6.90 -11.29 -4.00
N ALA A 16 -5.94 -12.23 -3.93
CA ALA A 16 -4.61 -12.04 -4.50
C ALA A 16 -4.67 -11.78 -6.01
N LEU A 17 -5.46 -12.57 -6.75
CA LEU A 17 -5.65 -12.41 -8.20
C LEU A 17 -6.32 -11.09 -8.55
N LEU A 18 -7.37 -10.69 -7.80
CA LEU A 18 -8.06 -9.43 -8.00
C LEU A 18 -7.08 -8.25 -7.81
N LEU A 19 -6.33 -8.24 -6.70
CA LEU A 19 -5.33 -7.20 -6.43
C LEU A 19 -4.21 -7.17 -7.47
N ALA A 20 -3.81 -8.33 -8.00
CA ALA A 20 -2.80 -8.41 -9.06
C ALA A 20 -3.30 -7.74 -10.35
N CYS A 21 -4.58 -7.90 -10.67
CA CYS A 21 -5.21 -7.33 -11.86
C CYS A 21 -5.44 -5.82 -11.75
N VAL A 22 -5.61 -5.25 -10.56
CA VAL A 22 -6.03 -3.85 -10.41
C VAL A 22 -5.04 -2.86 -11.07
N PRO A 23 -3.72 -2.90 -10.81
CA PRO A 23 -2.78 -1.98 -11.47
C PRO A 23 -2.77 -2.14 -13.00
N ILE A 24 -2.96 -3.37 -13.50
CA ILE A 24 -3.02 -3.68 -14.93
C ILE A 24 -4.26 -3.04 -15.57
N VAL A 25 -5.42 -3.23 -14.95
CA VAL A 25 -6.69 -2.63 -15.40
C VAL A 25 -6.60 -1.10 -15.32
N ALA A 26 -6.05 -0.56 -14.23
CA ALA A 26 -5.82 0.87 -14.07
C ALA A 26 -4.91 1.42 -15.19
N TRP A 27 -3.85 0.71 -15.55
CA TRP A 27 -2.99 1.09 -16.68
C TRP A 27 -3.74 1.14 -18.01
N PHE A 28 -4.49 0.07 -18.36
CA PHE A 28 -5.27 0.01 -19.60
C PHE A 28 -6.34 1.10 -19.67
N TRP A 29 -6.91 1.47 -18.54
CA TRP A 29 -7.91 2.53 -18.44
C TRP A 29 -7.27 3.93 -18.53
N LEU A 30 -6.19 4.18 -17.77
CA LEU A 30 -5.50 5.47 -17.71
C LEU A 30 -4.79 5.83 -19.03
N ARG A 31 -4.19 4.85 -19.72
CA ARG A 31 -3.50 5.08 -21.01
C ARG A 31 -4.43 5.55 -22.13
N ARG A 32 -5.75 5.37 -21.98
CA ARG A 32 -6.74 5.91 -22.92
C ARG A 32 -7.00 7.41 -22.70
N ARG A 33 -6.58 7.96 -21.55
CA ARG A 33 -6.86 9.34 -21.12
C ARG A 33 -5.60 10.20 -20.98
N PHE A 34 -4.48 9.58 -20.65
CA PHE A 34 -3.20 10.20 -20.38
C PHE A 34 -2.09 9.50 -21.17
N ASP A 35 -1.09 10.27 -21.60
CA ASP A 35 0.09 9.74 -22.27
C ASP A 35 1.11 9.25 -21.22
N LEU A 36 0.89 8.04 -20.73
CA LEU A 36 1.65 7.49 -19.60
C LEU A 36 3.07 7.11 -20.01
N ALA A 37 4.05 7.91 -19.59
CA ALA A 37 5.45 7.59 -19.79
C ALA A 37 5.89 6.42 -18.87
N TRP A 38 6.44 5.35 -19.45
CA TRP A 38 7.01 4.22 -18.70
C TRP A 38 8.10 4.64 -17.70
N ARG A 39 8.86 5.68 -18.03
CA ARG A 39 9.84 6.29 -17.13
C ARG A 39 9.19 6.75 -15.82
N ASP A 40 8.05 7.42 -15.91
CA ASP A 40 7.40 8.04 -14.76
C ASP A 40 6.77 6.95 -13.86
N ILE A 41 6.17 5.92 -14.47
CA ILE A 41 5.73 4.70 -13.79
C ILE A 41 6.91 4.02 -13.07
N GLY A 42 8.02 3.83 -13.78
CA GLY A 42 9.22 3.18 -13.23
C GLY A 42 9.81 3.95 -12.05
N VAL A 43 9.84 5.29 -12.12
CA VAL A 43 10.29 6.13 -10.99
C VAL A 43 9.34 6.02 -9.80
N GLY A 44 8.02 6.04 -10.01
CA GLY A 44 7.04 5.85 -8.94
C GLY A 44 7.23 4.52 -8.22
N ALA A 45 7.38 3.44 -8.99
CA ALA A 45 7.61 2.11 -8.45
C ALA A 45 8.95 2.00 -7.71
N ALA A 46 10.03 2.51 -8.31
CA ALA A 46 11.37 2.48 -7.70
C ALA A 46 11.42 3.26 -6.39
N VAL A 47 10.75 4.41 -6.30
CA VAL A 47 10.67 5.19 -5.06
C VAL A 47 9.98 4.40 -3.96
N PHE A 48 8.84 3.76 -4.22
CA PHE A 48 8.18 2.94 -3.20
C PHE A 48 9.11 1.82 -2.70
N VAL A 49 9.70 1.07 -3.63
CA VAL A 49 10.60 -0.05 -3.31
C VAL A 49 11.81 0.41 -2.49
N VAL A 50 12.50 1.47 -2.91
CA VAL A 50 13.71 1.92 -2.22
C VAL A 50 13.36 2.60 -0.90
N VAL A 51 12.36 3.48 -0.88
CA VAL A 51 12.11 4.32 0.29
C VAL A 51 11.30 3.60 1.35
N ALA A 52 10.19 2.94 1.00
CA ALA A 52 9.34 2.24 1.96
C ALA A 52 9.91 0.84 2.28
N LEU A 53 10.20 0.02 1.27
CA LEU A 53 10.58 -1.38 1.52
C LEU A 53 12.03 -1.56 1.99
N VAL A 54 12.92 -0.59 1.73
CA VAL A 54 14.32 -0.66 2.16
C VAL A 54 14.62 0.35 3.26
N LEU A 55 14.54 1.66 3.00
CA LEU A 55 15.01 2.67 3.96
C LEU A 55 14.15 2.74 5.23
N GLU A 56 12.84 2.81 5.09
CA GLU A 56 11.90 2.82 6.21
C GLU A 56 11.96 1.51 6.99
N ARG A 57 11.94 0.37 6.28
CA ARG A 57 12.07 -0.95 6.92
C ARG A 57 13.39 -1.10 7.68
N ALA A 58 14.51 -0.60 7.16
CA ALA A 58 15.78 -0.60 7.88
C ALA A 58 15.71 0.25 9.16
N LEU A 59 15.05 1.42 9.10
CA LEU A 59 14.80 2.24 10.29
C LEU A 59 13.94 1.49 11.31
N HIS A 60 12.87 0.82 10.89
CA HIS A 60 12.03 0.02 11.78
C HIS A 60 12.81 -1.10 12.46
N VAL A 61 13.64 -1.84 11.73
CA VAL A 61 14.52 -2.87 12.31
C VAL A 61 15.42 -2.26 13.39
N TYR A 62 16.05 -1.13 13.09
CA TYR A 62 16.91 -0.47 14.06
C TYR A 62 16.15 -0.01 15.31
N LEU A 63 15.03 0.69 15.15
CA LEU A 63 14.31 1.30 16.26
C LEU A 63 13.47 0.31 17.08
N LEU A 64 12.91 -0.73 16.45
CA LEU A 64 12.04 -1.71 17.11
C LEU A 64 12.78 -2.93 17.64
N GLN A 65 13.99 -3.25 17.13
CA GLN A 65 14.70 -4.48 17.47
C GLN A 65 16.13 -4.25 17.95
N VAL A 66 16.92 -3.40 17.28
CA VAL A 66 18.35 -3.24 17.56
C VAL A 66 18.62 -2.29 18.73
N ASN A 67 17.95 -1.14 18.78
CA ASN A 67 18.13 -0.14 19.82
C ASN A 67 17.22 -0.45 21.03
N PRO A 68 17.79 -0.84 22.19
CA PRO A 68 16.99 -1.30 23.34
C PRO A 68 16.09 -0.21 23.93
N ALA A 69 16.54 1.05 23.92
CA ALA A 69 15.79 2.16 24.52
C ALA A 69 14.53 2.47 23.71
N THR A 70 14.66 2.60 22.39
CA THR A 70 13.51 2.86 21.52
C THR A 70 12.61 1.63 21.41
N ALA A 71 13.19 0.43 21.36
CA ALA A 71 12.42 -0.81 21.38
C ALA A 71 11.57 -0.94 22.65
N GLN A 72 12.08 -0.50 23.81
CA GLN A 72 11.31 -0.48 25.05
C GLN A 72 10.17 0.54 25.00
N TRP A 73 10.42 1.77 24.54
CA TRP A 73 9.40 2.81 24.47
C TRP A 73 8.27 2.45 23.49
N LEU A 74 8.62 1.90 22.33
CA LEU A 74 7.69 1.53 21.28
C LEU A 74 6.90 0.24 21.57
N ARG A 75 7.07 -0.39 22.76
CA ARG A 75 6.13 -1.41 23.24
C ARG A 75 4.79 -0.82 23.65
N ALA A 76 4.73 0.47 24.01
CA ALA A 76 3.48 1.13 24.33
C ALA A 76 2.64 1.29 23.03
N PRO A 77 1.43 0.71 22.93
CA PRO A 77 0.65 0.68 21.69
C PRO A 77 0.42 2.07 21.08
N ALA A 78 0.15 3.07 21.91
CA ALA A 78 -0.06 4.44 21.45
C ALA A 78 1.20 5.02 20.78
N LEU A 79 2.39 4.79 21.37
CA LEU A 79 3.65 5.25 20.81
C LEU A 79 3.99 4.49 19.52
N PHE A 80 3.75 3.18 19.49
CA PHE A 80 3.92 2.36 18.28
C PHE A 80 3.09 2.88 17.11
N VAL A 81 1.79 3.13 17.34
CA VAL A 81 0.86 3.63 16.31
C VAL A 81 1.29 5.02 15.82
N VAL A 82 1.56 5.95 16.73
CA VAL A 82 1.97 7.32 16.36
C VAL A 82 3.29 7.30 15.59
N TYR A 83 4.27 6.53 16.06
CA TYR A 83 5.55 6.38 15.40
C TYR A 83 5.40 5.76 14.00
N GLY A 84 4.70 4.63 13.89
CA GLY A 84 4.54 3.90 12.64
C GLY A 84 3.87 4.74 11.57
N ALA A 85 2.72 5.33 11.90
CA ALA A 85 1.97 6.17 10.96
C ALA A 85 2.76 7.41 10.52
N LEU A 86 3.47 8.08 11.45
CA LEU A 86 4.29 9.23 11.10
C LEU A 86 5.49 8.85 10.24
N MET A 87 6.14 7.72 10.51
CA MET A 87 7.28 7.27 9.70
C MET A 87 6.86 6.89 8.29
N ALA A 88 5.75 6.17 8.12
CA ALA A 88 5.19 5.87 6.80
C ALA A 88 4.96 7.16 5.99
N GLY A 89 4.24 8.12 6.58
CA GLY A 89 4.03 9.41 5.94
C GLY A 89 5.33 10.18 5.63
N VAL A 90 6.29 10.22 6.57
CA VAL A 90 7.57 10.93 6.35
C VAL A 90 8.38 10.29 5.24
N PHE A 91 8.56 8.97 5.27
CA PHE A 91 9.39 8.26 4.29
C PHE A 91 8.74 8.32 2.92
N GLU A 92 7.49 7.87 2.79
CA GLU A 92 6.82 7.77 1.50
C GLU A 92 6.66 9.13 0.82
N GLU A 93 6.22 10.17 1.55
CA GLU A 93 6.04 11.49 0.94
C GLU A 93 7.36 12.21 0.64
N THR A 94 8.41 11.98 1.43
CA THR A 94 9.75 12.51 1.11
C THR A 94 10.28 11.86 -0.15
N GLY A 95 10.19 10.53 -0.24
CA GLY A 95 10.55 9.80 -1.46
C GLY A 95 9.76 10.29 -2.66
N ARG A 96 8.45 10.49 -2.50
CA ARG A 96 7.55 10.98 -3.53
C ARG A 96 7.90 12.37 -4.01
N TRP A 97 8.19 13.27 -3.08
CA TRP A 97 8.63 14.62 -3.41
C TRP A 97 9.94 14.60 -4.21
N LEU A 98 10.92 13.78 -3.80
CA LEU A 98 12.18 13.62 -4.53
C LEU A 98 11.97 13.05 -5.95
N GLY A 99 11.17 11.99 -6.06
CA GLY A 99 10.85 11.33 -7.32
C GLY A 99 10.13 12.27 -8.30
N LEU A 100 9.07 12.94 -7.85
CA LEU A 100 8.34 13.91 -8.67
C LEU A 100 9.22 15.12 -9.02
N ARG A 101 10.03 15.64 -8.09
CA ARG A 101 10.99 16.71 -8.38
C ARG A 101 11.99 16.32 -9.46
N PHE A 102 12.48 15.08 -9.44
CA PHE A 102 13.35 14.55 -10.50
C PHE A 102 12.65 14.50 -11.87
N LEU A 103 11.35 14.18 -11.90
CA LEU A 103 10.56 14.11 -13.13
C LEU A 103 10.11 15.47 -13.69
N THR A 104 10.03 16.52 -12.87
CA THR A 104 9.43 17.83 -13.24
C THR A 104 10.28 18.68 -14.19
N ARG A 105 11.09 18.08 -15.06
CA ARG A 105 12.00 18.78 -15.99
C ARG A 105 11.29 19.48 -17.16
N ARG A 106 9.99 19.25 -17.38
CA ARG A 106 9.19 19.94 -18.42
C ARG A 106 7.93 20.57 -17.82
N PRO A 107 7.56 21.81 -18.19
CA PRO A 107 6.28 22.39 -17.78
C PRO A 107 5.10 21.66 -18.45
N GLY A 108 4.05 21.35 -17.67
CA GLY A 108 2.71 21.14 -18.22
C GLY A 108 2.21 19.71 -18.40
N ASP A 109 2.88 18.67 -17.89
CA ASP A 109 2.42 17.30 -18.10
C ASP A 109 1.46 16.81 -16.99
N ALA A 110 0.16 16.77 -17.29
CA ALA A 110 -0.85 16.17 -16.42
C ALA A 110 -0.72 14.64 -16.33
N ALA A 111 -0.02 14.00 -17.26
CA ALA A 111 0.22 12.56 -17.26
C ALA A 111 1.34 12.13 -16.30
N THR A 112 2.35 12.98 -16.04
CA THR A 112 3.46 12.66 -15.13
C THR A 112 3.01 12.23 -13.73
N PRO A 113 2.20 13.01 -12.97
CA PRO A 113 1.78 12.58 -11.64
C PRO A 113 0.86 11.36 -11.69
N VAL A 114 0.09 11.17 -12.76
CA VAL A 114 -0.77 10.00 -12.96
C VAL A 114 0.05 8.73 -13.21
N ALA A 115 1.07 8.82 -14.08
CA ALA A 115 1.99 7.74 -14.38
C ALA A 115 2.83 7.38 -13.15
N TYR A 116 3.36 8.38 -12.44
CA TYR A 116 4.06 8.18 -11.18
C TYR A 116 3.16 7.47 -10.15
N ALA A 117 1.94 7.97 -9.93
CA ALA A 117 0.99 7.40 -8.98
C ALA A 117 0.68 5.93 -9.31
N LEU A 118 0.46 5.63 -10.59
CA LEU A 118 0.21 4.26 -11.06
C LEU A 118 1.38 3.34 -10.76
N GLY A 119 2.62 3.81 -10.98
CA GLY A 119 3.81 3.04 -10.64
C GLY A 119 3.95 2.80 -9.14
N HIS A 120 3.79 3.86 -8.35
CA HIS A 120 3.96 3.84 -6.90
C HIS A 120 2.89 3.00 -6.19
N ALA A 121 1.62 3.35 -6.38
CA ALA A 121 0.51 2.64 -5.76
C ALA A 121 0.29 1.25 -6.38
N GLY A 122 0.68 1.07 -7.65
CA GLY A 122 0.61 -0.23 -8.33
C GLY A 122 1.62 -1.24 -7.81
N ILE A 123 2.88 -0.82 -7.60
CA ILE A 123 3.88 -1.73 -7.03
C ILE A 123 3.58 -2.04 -5.56
N GLU A 124 3.04 -1.09 -4.81
CA GLU A 124 2.54 -1.32 -3.44
C GLU A 124 1.40 -2.35 -3.45
N ALA A 125 0.41 -2.19 -4.34
CA ALA A 125 -0.69 -3.14 -4.46
C ALA A 125 -0.20 -4.57 -4.76
N TRP A 126 0.88 -4.73 -5.53
CA TRP A 126 1.48 -6.04 -5.78
C TRP A 126 2.32 -6.57 -4.63
N LEU A 127 3.27 -5.78 -4.11
CA LEU A 127 4.24 -6.24 -3.12
C LEU A 127 3.67 -6.32 -1.70
N VAL A 128 2.70 -5.48 -1.37
CA VAL A 128 2.04 -5.46 -0.05
C VAL A 128 0.68 -6.15 -0.11
N GLY A 129 -0.13 -5.88 -1.14
CA GLY A 129 -1.45 -6.46 -1.29
C GLY A 129 -1.44 -7.90 -1.83
N THR A 130 -1.06 -8.09 -3.09
CA THR A 130 -1.08 -9.41 -3.74
C THR A 130 -0.17 -10.40 -3.03
N ALA A 131 1.07 -10.00 -2.71
CA ALA A 131 2.04 -10.90 -2.11
C ALA A 131 1.61 -11.39 -0.71
N SER A 132 1.01 -10.53 0.12
CA SER A 132 0.53 -10.94 1.45
C SER A 132 -0.60 -11.97 1.35
N GLN A 133 -1.57 -11.73 0.46
CA GLN A 133 -2.67 -12.67 0.24
C GLN A 133 -2.19 -14.00 -0.34
N ALA A 134 -1.27 -13.96 -1.32
CA ALA A 134 -0.66 -15.16 -1.89
C ALA A 134 0.16 -15.94 -0.84
N GLN A 135 0.88 -15.24 0.03
CA GLN A 135 1.65 -15.85 1.12
C GLN A 135 0.75 -16.55 2.13
N MET A 136 -0.39 -15.96 2.50
CA MET A 136 -1.35 -16.60 3.40
C MET A 136 -1.97 -17.87 2.80
N VAL A 137 -2.26 -17.86 1.49
CA VAL A 137 -2.69 -19.07 0.78
C VAL A 137 -1.60 -20.13 0.80
N ALA A 138 -0.35 -19.76 0.50
CA ALA A 138 0.77 -20.70 0.51
C ALA A 138 0.99 -21.33 1.89
N PHE A 139 0.92 -20.55 2.97
CA PHE A 139 1.00 -21.05 4.33
C PHE A 139 -0.18 -21.94 4.71
N GLY A 140 -1.41 -21.55 4.35
CA GLY A 140 -2.59 -22.36 4.65
C GLY A 140 -2.63 -23.69 3.89
N VAL A 141 -2.15 -23.72 2.65
CA VAL A 141 -1.96 -24.98 1.89
C VAL A 141 -0.89 -25.85 2.57
N ALA A 142 0.25 -25.27 2.96
CA ALA A 142 1.29 -26.01 3.66
C ALA A 142 0.82 -26.55 5.02
N ALA A 143 0.00 -25.80 5.75
CA ALA A 143 -0.59 -26.23 7.02
C ALA A 143 -1.55 -27.40 6.82
N ASN A 144 -2.42 -27.33 5.80
CA ASN A 144 -3.32 -28.43 5.44
C ASN A 144 -2.58 -29.70 5.01
N GLN A 145 -1.34 -29.57 4.51
CA GLN A 145 -0.45 -30.68 4.15
C GLN A 145 0.42 -31.18 5.31
N GLY A 146 0.38 -30.55 6.49
CA GLY A 146 1.26 -30.87 7.61
C GLY A 146 2.73 -30.50 7.36
N GLN A 147 3.01 -29.60 6.42
CA GLN A 147 4.36 -29.22 5.98
C GLN A 147 4.79 -27.82 6.45
N LEU A 148 3.88 -27.05 7.08
CA LEU A 148 4.15 -25.65 7.42
C LEU A 148 5.38 -25.50 8.34
N ASP A 149 5.42 -26.23 9.44
CA ASP A 149 6.50 -26.08 10.44
C ASP A 149 7.87 -26.44 9.84
N ALA A 150 7.93 -27.51 9.04
CA ALA A 150 9.15 -27.90 8.33
C ALA A 150 9.62 -26.81 7.35
N ARG A 151 8.70 -26.16 6.62
CA ARG A 151 9.03 -25.07 5.70
C ARG A 151 9.51 -23.81 6.43
N LEU A 152 8.88 -23.46 7.55
CA LEU A 152 9.29 -22.32 8.36
C LEU A 152 10.66 -22.54 9.01
N ALA A 153 10.93 -23.75 9.50
CA ALA A 153 12.25 -24.11 9.99
C ALA A 153 13.32 -24.02 8.88
N ALA A 154 13.02 -24.51 7.68
CA ALA A 154 13.94 -24.44 6.55
C ALA A 154 14.23 -23.00 6.08
N SER A 155 13.31 -22.05 6.32
CA SER A 155 13.51 -20.64 6.00
C SER A 155 14.15 -19.82 7.13
N GLY A 156 14.42 -20.43 8.30
CA GLY A 156 14.88 -19.72 9.50
C GLY A 156 13.80 -18.84 10.17
N ALA A 157 12.52 -19.16 9.93
CA ALA A 157 11.35 -18.44 10.46
C ALA A 157 10.57 -19.25 11.51
N ASP A 158 11.23 -20.22 12.15
CA ASP A 158 10.67 -21.10 13.17
C ASP A 158 10.06 -20.31 14.34
N ALA A 159 10.70 -19.22 14.75
CA ALA A 159 10.19 -18.32 15.78
C ALA A 159 8.83 -17.70 15.45
N MET A 160 8.44 -17.64 14.18
CA MET A 160 7.15 -17.10 13.73
C MET A 160 6.05 -18.17 13.60
N ALA A 161 6.35 -19.45 13.77
CA ALA A 161 5.40 -20.55 13.54
C ALA A 161 4.09 -20.36 14.32
N GLY A 162 4.17 -20.09 15.63
CA GLY A 162 2.99 -19.86 16.46
C GLY A 162 2.15 -18.66 15.99
N THR A 163 2.81 -17.58 15.56
CA THR A 163 2.12 -16.39 15.03
C THR A 163 1.41 -16.71 13.71
N ILE A 164 2.09 -17.42 12.80
CA ILE A 164 1.51 -17.80 11.50
C ILE A 164 0.33 -18.75 11.70
N HIS A 165 0.44 -19.76 12.56
CA HIS A 165 -0.68 -20.65 12.89
C HIS A 165 -1.88 -19.88 13.47
N ALA A 166 -1.64 -18.90 14.35
CA ALA A 166 -2.69 -18.05 14.90
C ALA A 166 -3.36 -17.16 13.83
N MET A 167 -2.61 -16.66 12.85
CA MET A 167 -3.17 -15.93 11.70
C MET A 167 -3.98 -16.86 10.80
N LEU A 168 -3.48 -18.07 10.53
CA LEU A 168 -4.17 -19.08 9.71
C LEU A 168 -5.48 -19.55 10.34
N ALA A 169 -5.55 -19.64 11.67
CA ALA A 169 -6.78 -19.99 12.38
C ALA A 169 -7.89 -18.94 12.23
N GLN A 170 -7.51 -17.69 11.93
CA GLN A 170 -8.45 -16.58 11.75
C GLN A 170 -8.86 -16.37 10.29
N LEU A 171 -8.18 -17.00 9.33
CA LEU A 171 -8.44 -16.82 7.90
C LEU A 171 -9.92 -17.02 7.57
N SER A 172 -10.52 -16.07 6.85
CA SER A 172 -11.92 -16.12 6.48
C SER A 172 -12.19 -15.38 5.17
N PRO A 173 -13.27 -15.71 4.46
CA PRO A 173 -13.70 -14.92 3.30
C PRO A 173 -13.92 -13.44 3.60
N TRP A 174 -14.31 -13.10 4.84
CA TRP A 174 -14.48 -11.72 5.29
C TRP A 174 -13.16 -10.96 5.32
N LEU A 175 -12.12 -11.52 5.94
CA LEU A 175 -10.77 -10.94 5.95
C LEU A 175 -10.21 -10.75 4.54
N ALA A 176 -10.48 -11.69 3.63
CA ALA A 176 -10.07 -11.57 2.23
C ALA A 176 -10.74 -10.36 1.55
N ALA A 177 -12.05 -10.16 1.78
CA ALA A 177 -12.79 -9.01 1.24
C ALA A 177 -12.28 -7.68 1.85
N GLY A 178 -12.03 -7.66 3.16
CA GLY A 178 -11.42 -6.55 3.87
C GLY A 178 -10.10 -6.11 3.29
N ALA A 179 -9.19 -7.06 3.08
CA ALA A 179 -7.89 -6.81 2.47
C ALA A 179 -8.01 -6.20 1.06
N VAL A 180 -8.99 -6.65 0.26
CA VAL A 180 -9.25 -6.04 -1.05
C VAL A 180 -9.75 -4.60 -0.91
N ALA A 181 -10.73 -4.35 -0.04
CA ALA A 181 -11.30 -3.02 0.17
C ALA A 181 -10.24 -2.02 0.69
N GLU A 182 -9.47 -2.42 1.70
CA GLU A 182 -8.36 -1.63 2.26
C GLU A 182 -7.33 -1.27 1.18
N ARG A 183 -6.89 -2.25 0.36
CA ARG A 183 -5.89 -1.99 -0.68
C ARG A 183 -6.41 -1.13 -1.82
N MET A 184 -7.70 -1.20 -2.15
CA MET A 184 -8.32 -0.27 -3.11
C MET A 184 -8.39 1.15 -2.56
N ALA A 185 -8.75 1.30 -1.28
CA ALA A 185 -8.74 2.60 -0.61
C ALA A 185 -7.33 3.19 -0.54
N ALA A 186 -6.33 2.39 -0.12
CA ALA A 186 -4.94 2.79 -0.06
C ALA A 186 -4.44 3.25 -1.44
N MET A 187 -4.73 2.50 -2.51
CA MET A 187 -4.33 2.90 -3.86
C MET A 187 -4.92 4.27 -4.26
N LEU A 188 -6.19 4.54 -3.95
CA LEU A 188 -6.83 5.84 -4.20
C LEU A 188 -6.22 6.98 -3.36
N ILE A 189 -5.87 6.69 -2.11
CA ILE A 189 -5.18 7.62 -1.21
C ILE A 189 -3.81 7.97 -1.78
N GLN A 190 -3.00 6.98 -2.18
CA GLN A 190 -1.67 7.20 -2.75
C GLN A 190 -1.73 7.99 -4.06
N PHE A 191 -2.74 7.75 -4.90
CA PHE A 191 -3.00 8.57 -6.08
C PHE A 191 -3.28 10.02 -5.71
N THR A 192 -4.15 10.25 -4.72
CA THR A 192 -4.51 11.58 -4.25
C THR A 192 -3.32 12.31 -3.64
N LEU A 193 -2.56 11.66 -2.76
CA LEU A 193 -1.36 12.22 -2.14
C LEU A 193 -0.28 12.55 -3.18
N THR A 194 -0.15 11.72 -4.23
CA THR A 194 0.73 12.04 -5.37
C THR A 194 0.33 13.34 -6.04
N LEU A 195 -0.97 13.62 -6.22
CA LEU A 195 -1.41 14.90 -6.76
C LEU A 195 -1.08 16.06 -5.81
N VAL A 196 -1.26 15.90 -4.49
CA VAL A 196 -0.89 16.92 -3.49
C VAL A 196 0.61 17.24 -3.56
N VAL A 197 1.47 16.23 -3.57
CA VAL A 197 2.93 16.41 -3.66
C VAL A 197 3.33 16.96 -5.02
N TRP A 198 2.65 16.58 -6.11
CA TRP A 198 2.87 17.20 -7.41
C TRP A 198 2.60 18.70 -7.40
N HIS A 199 1.51 19.14 -6.77
CA HIS A 199 1.24 20.56 -6.57
C HIS A 199 2.33 21.22 -5.71
N ALA A 200 2.82 20.54 -4.68
CA ALA A 200 3.94 21.00 -3.85
C ALA A 200 5.20 21.28 -4.69
N VAL A 201 5.57 20.34 -5.56
CA VAL A 201 6.73 20.46 -6.45
C VAL A 201 6.54 21.58 -7.47
N ARG A 202 5.36 21.65 -8.12
CA ARG A 202 5.02 22.65 -9.14
C ARG A 202 4.98 24.07 -8.59
N GLN A 203 4.39 24.26 -7.41
CA GLN A 203 4.27 25.55 -6.75
C GLN A 203 5.49 25.90 -5.89
N ARG A 204 6.44 24.97 -5.73
CA ARG A 204 7.60 25.09 -4.81
C ARG A 204 7.18 25.34 -3.36
N ARG A 205 6.06 24.74 -2.93
CA ARG A 205 5.48 24.92 -1.59
C ARG A 205 5.66 23.65 -0.76
N LEU A 206 6.74 23.58 0.02
CA LEU A 206 7.05 22.43 0.88
C LEU A 206 5.99 22.15 1.94
N VAL A 207 5.21 23.16 2.35
CA VAL A 207 4.07 22.99 3.27
C VAL A 207 3.08 21.93 2.74
N LEU A 208 2.88 21.83 1.43
CA LEU A 208 2.01 20.81 0.84
C LEU A 208 2.58 19.39 0.96
N VAL A 209 3.91 19.24 1.05
CA VAL A 209 4.55 17.94 1.36
C VAL A 209 4.28 17.57 2.81
N VAL A 210 4.43 18.52 3.75
CA VAL A 210 4.11 18.29 5.17
C VAL A 210 2.64 17.94 5.35
N VAL A 211 1.73 18.62 4.64
CA VAL A 211 0.30 18.27 4.62
C VAL A 211 0.10 16.84 4.10
N ALA A 212 0.78 16.46 3.00
CA ALA A 212 0.71 15.08 2.51
C ALA A 212 1.20 14.07 3.55
N MET A 213 2.30 14.35 4.27
CA MET A 213 2.84 13.48 5.33
C MET A 213 1.82 13.25 6.44
N LEU A 214 1.16 14.31 6.89
CA LEU A 214 0.14 14.23 7.95
C LEU A 214 -1.13 13.52 7.47
N LEU A 215 -1.54 13.75 6.22
CA LEU A 215 -2.69 13.06 5.63
C LEU A 215 -2.41 11.57 5.42
N HIS A 216 -1.19 11.21 5.03
CA HIS A 216 -0.74 9.83 4.92
C HIS A 216 -0.78 9.15 6.29
N ALA A 217 -0.12 9.75 7.30
CA ALA A 217 -0.12 9.23 8.66
C ALA A 217 -1.56 9.04 9.18
N LEU A 218 -2.45 10.00 8.93
CA LEU A 218 -3.86 9.89 9.30
C LEU A 218 -4.57 8.73 8.59
N ALA A 219 -4.27 8.50 7.31
CA ALA A 219 -4.84 7.40 6.52
C ALA A 219 -4.39 6.01 7.03
N ASP A 220 -3.21 5.92 7.65
CA ASP A 220 -2.68 4.67 8.21
C ASP A 220 -3.18 4.37 9.63
N LEU A 221 -3.71 5.37 10.35
CA LEU A 221 -4.19 5.18 11.72
C LEU A 221 -5.21 4.04 11.87
N PRO A 222 -6.23 3.87 11.02
CA PRO A 222 -7.19 2.77 11.16
C PRO A 222 -6.50 1.40 11.13
N ALA A 223 -5.62 1.15 10.16
CA ALA A 223 -4.86 -0.09 10.07
C ALA A 223 -3.92 -0.27 11.28
N ALA A 224 -3.21 0.78 11.69
CA ALA A 224 -2.32 0.72 12.84
C ALA A 224 -3.07 0.43 14.16
N LEU A 225 -4.24 1.06 14.37
CA LEU A 225 -5.09 0.82 15.53
C LEU A 225 -5.71 -0.58 15.53
N TYR A 226 -6.02 -1.13 14.35
CA TYR A 226 -6.43 -2.53 14.21
C TYR A 226 -5.31 -3.49 14.61
N GLN A 227 -4.07 -3.26 14.16
CA GLN A 227 -2.92 -4.10 14.50
C GLN A 227 -2.67 -4.19 16.01
N VAL A 228 -2.89 -3.09 16.74
CA VAL A 228 -2.75 -3.06 18.21
C VAL A 228 -4.06 -3.37 18.96
N HIS A 229 -5.06 -3.91 18.26
CA HIS A 229 -6.32 -4.42 18.84
C HIS A 229 -7.18 -3.34 19.52
N VAL A 230 -6.98 -2.07 19.17
CA VAL A 230 -7.78 -0.93 19.66
C VAL A 230 -9.02 -0.72 18.80
N MET A 231 -8.92 -0.97 17.49
CA MET A 231 -10.03 -0.82 16.55
C MET A 231 -10.48 -2.17 15.99
N PRO A 232 -11.79 -2.48 15.96
CA PRO A 232 -12.28 -3.67 15.28
C PRO A 232 -12.06 -3.61 13.77
N LEU A 233 -11.87 -4.76 13.14
CA LEU A 233 -11.69 -4.88 11.69
C LEU A 233 -12.86 -4.23 10.91
N ALA A 234 -14.10 -4.51 11.30
CA ALA A 234 -15.28 -3.96 10.63
C ALA A 234 -15.33 -2.42 10.62
N VAL A 235 -14.85 -1.78 11.70
CA VAL A 235 -14.77 -0.32 11.78
C VAL A 235 -13.68 0.20 10.85
N THR A 236 -12.53 -0.48 10.84
CA THR A 236 -11.39 -0.16 9.96
C THR A 236 -11.79 -0.23 8.49
N GLU A 237 -12.48 -1.31 8.08
CA GLU A 237 -12.98 -1.51 6.72
C GLU A 237 -14.04 -0.46 6.35
N ALA A 238 -14.95 -0.12 7.28
CA ALA A 238 -15.95 0.91 7.04
C ALA A 238 -15.32 2.29 6.78
N ILE A 239 -14.28 2.65 7.55
CA ILE A 239 -13.51 3.88 7.33
C ILE A 239 -12.88 3.87 5.93
N TYR A 240 -12.17 2.80 5.57
CA TYR A 240 -11.53 2.73 4.25
C TYR A 240 -12.54 2.72 3.10
N ALA A 241 -13.70 2.07 3.26
CA ALA A 241 -14.76 2.11 2.27
C ALA A 241 -15.30 3.53 2.06
N VAL A 242 -15.55 4.28 3.15
CA VAL A 242 -16.00 5.68 3.07
C VAL A 242 -14.93 6.55 2.40
N VAL A 243 -13.66 6.43 2.81
CA VAL A 243 -12.56 7.18 2.20
C VAL A 243 -12.44 6.88 0.70
N ALA A 244 -12.53 5.60 0.31
CA ALA A 244 -12.49 5.19 -1.09
C ALA A 244 -13.62 5.85 -1.90
N VAL A 245 -14.85 5.84 -1.39
CA VAL A 245 -16.01 6.47 -2.04
C VAL A 245 -15.83 7.98 -2.17
N LEU A 246 -15.40 8.65 -1.09
CA LEU A 246 -15.18 10.09 -1.10
C LEU A 246 -14.10 10.50 -2.10
N LEU A 247 -12.94 9.83 -2.08
CA LEU A 247 -11.85 10.11 -3.01
C LEU A 247 -12.25 9.78 -4.46
N ALA A 248 -12.99 8.70 -4.69
CA ALA A 248 -13.51 8.40 -6.01
C ALA A 248 -14.50 9.48 -6.51
N ALA A 249 -15.27 10.10 -5.61
CA ALA A 249 -16.20 11.16 -5.96
C ALA A 249 -15.52 12.53 -6.17
N THR A 250 -14.47 12.86 -5.41
CA THR A 250 -13.85 14.20 -5.41
C THR A 250 -12.58 14.29 -6.25
N CYS A 251 -11.83 13.20 -6.40
CA CYS A 251 -10.51 13.20 -7.04
C CYS A 251 -10.53 12.58 -8.45
N TRP A 252 -11.71 12.18 -8.97
CA TRP A 252 -11.83 11.53 -10.26
C TRP A 252 -12.67 12.29 -11.31
N PRO A 253 -12.17 12.49 -12.55
CA PRO A 253 -10.79 12.30 -13.03
C PRO A 253 -9.91 13.54 -12.76
N PRO A 254 -8.57 13.40 -12.71
CA PRO A 254 -7.65 14.54 -12.71
C PRO A 254 -8.04 15.50 -13.85
N GLN A 255 -8.33 16.74 -13.50
CA GLN A 255 -8.67 17.75 -14.51
C GLN A 255 -7.49 17.88 -15.48
N GLY A 256 -7.71 17.62 -16.78
CA GLY A 256 -6.68 17.72 -17.82
C GLY A 256 -6.44 16.46 -18.68
N GLY A 257 -7.20 15.37 -18.49
CA GLY A 257 -7.17 14.23 -19.43
C GLY A 257 -7.73 14.58 -20.82
N ARG A 258 -7.26 13.90 -21.87
CA ARG A 258 -7.76 14.09 -23.24
C ARG A 258 -9.27 13.83 -23.29
N LYS A 259 -10.03 14.64 -24.05
CA LYS A 259 -11.45 14.33 -24.30
C LYS A 259 -11.51 13.06 -25.15
N THR A 260 -12.34 12.10 -24.76
CA THR A 260 -12.58 10.87 -25.53
C THR A 260 -12.97 11.23 -26.96
N GLY A 261 -12.10 10.94 -27.93
CA GLY A 261 -12.28 11.27 -29.36
C GLY A 261 -11.08 11.94 -30.02
N GLU A 262 -10.12 12.48 -29.27
CA GLU A 262 -8.90 13.06 -29.86
C GLU A 262 -7.87 11.96 -30.18
N SER A 263 -7.81 11.59 -31.46
CA SER A 263 -6.81 10.67 -32.03
C SER A 263 -5.39 11.19 -31.81
N SER A 264 -4.47 10.30 -31.43
CA SER A 264 -3.03 10.61 -31.23
C SER A 264 -2.24 10.65 -32.54
N LEU A 265 -2.89 10.74 -33.70
CA LEU A 265 -2.21 10.89 -34.98
C LEU A 265 -1.81 12.36 -35.17
N ARG A 266 -0.68 12.74 -34.57
CA ARG A 266 0.21 13.83 -35.03
C ARG A 266 1.65 13.43 -34.79
#